data_AF-A0A2S9G7W1-F1
#
_entry.id   AF-A0A2S9G7W1-F1
#
_cell.length_a   1.000
_cell.length_b   1.000
_cell.length_c   1.000
_cell.angle_alpha   90.00
_cell.angle_beta   90.00
_cell.angle_gamma   90.00
#
_symmetry.space_group_name_H-M   'P 1'
#
loop_
_entity.id
_entity.type
_entity.pdbx_description
1 polymer ?
#
loop_
_entity_poly.entity_id
_entity_poly.type
_entity_poly.pdbx_seq_one_letter_code
_entity_poly.pdbx_strand_id
1 'polypeptide(L)'
;VIGLPEVTLGLLPGGGGVARTTRMFGIQKAFMEVLSQGTRFKPGKAKEIGLVDELVSSVDELIPAAKAWIKANPEAHTQPWDVKG
;
A
#
# COMPACT_ATOMS: atom_id res chain seq x y z
N VAL A 1 -10.40 5.12 4.59
CA VAL A 1 -9.26 6.06 4.57
C VAL A 1 -7.99 5.23 4.67
N ILE A 2 -6.94 5.54 3.90
CA ILE A 2 -5.70 4.75 3.81
C ILE A 2 -4.49 5.66 4.06
N GLY A 3 -3.50 5.22 4.83
CA GLY A 3 -2.28 5.98 5.11
C GLY A 3 -1.54 5.46 6.35
N LEU A 4 -0.39 6.07 6.65
CA LEU A 4 0.47 5.72 7.79
C LEU A 4 0.61 6.92 8.75
N PRO A 5 -0.37 7.16 9.65
CA PRO A 5 -0.46 8.38 10.45
C PRO A 5 0.43 8.40 11.71
N GLU A 6 1.31 7.42 11.93
CA GLU A 6 2.09 7.25 13.16
C GLU A 6 2.90 8.51 13.54
N VAL A 7 3.40 9.25 12.55
CA VAL A 7 4.16 10.50 12.77
C VAL A 7 3.33 11.58 13.48
N THR A 8 2.00 11.59 13.31
CA THR A 8 1.13 12.57 14.01
C THR A 8 1.04 12.31 15.51
N LEU A 9 1.53 11.15 15.96
CA LEU A 9 1.64 10.76 17.37
C LEU A 9 3.10 10.78 17.86
N GLY A 10 4.05 11.30 17.06
CA GLY A 10 5.48 11.26 17.37
C GLY A 10 6.12 9.88 17.20
N LEU A 11 5.46 8.98 16.48
CA LEU A 11 5.93 7.62 16.22
C LEU A 11 6.34 7.45 14.74
N LEU A 12 6.84 6.26 14.39
CA LEU A 12 7.09 5.87 13.01
C LEU A 12 6.34 4.56 12.68
N PRO A 13 6.05 4.27 11.39
CA PRO A 13 5.37 3.03 10.98
C PRO A 13 6.21 1.76 11.17
N GLY A 14 6.28 1.29 12.42
CA GLY A 14 7.18 0.21 12.86
C GLY A 14 6.84 -1.19 12.35
N GLY A 15 5.59 -1.42 11.91
CA GLY A 15 5.12 -2.69 11.34
C GLY A 15 5.62 -2.98 9.92
N GLY A 16 6.74 -2.39 9.52
CA GLY A 16 7.31 -2.47 8.16
C GLY A 16 6.77 -1.44 7.18
N GLY A 17 6.00 -0.44 7.62
CA GLY A 17 5.46 0.62 6.75
C GLY A 17 6.57 1.44 6.09
N VAL A 18 7.60 1.82 6.85
CA VAL A 18 8.80 2.50 6.30
C VAL A 18 9.52 1.61 5.28
N ALA A 19 9.79 0.35 5.65
CA ALA A 19 10.54 -0.57 4.80
C ALA A 19 9.82 -0.87 3.47
N ARG A 20 8.52 -1.16 3.50
CA ARG A 20 7.77 -1.52 2.29
C ARG A 20 7.54 -0.32 1.39
N THR A 21 7.12 0.82 1.93
CA THR A 21 6.86 2.02 1.09
C THR A 21 8.13 2.54 0.41
N THR A 22 9.29 2.50 1.09
CA THR A 22 10.58 2.86 0.47
C THR A 22 10.99 1.88 -0.63
N ARG A 23 10.69 0.58 -0.50
CA ARG A 23 10.87 -0.41 -1.58
C ARG A 23 9.92 -0.20 -2.75
N MET A 24 8.67 0.20 -2.48
CA MET A 24 7.64 0.44 -3.51
C MET A 24 7.89 1.72 -4.30
N PHE A 25 8.28 2.80 -3.63
CA PHE A 25 8.27 4.15 -4.21
C PHE A 25 9.65 4.82 -4.28
N GLY A 26 10.68 4.19 -3.71
CA GLY A 26 11.95 4.85 -3.43
C GLY A 26 11.88 5.79 -2.22
N ILE A 27 13.04 6.20 -1.72
CA ILE A 27 13.17 6.94 -0.45
C ILE A 27 12.43 8.29 -0.50
N GLN A 28 12.72 9.10 -1.52
CA GLN A 28 12.20 10.48 -1.60
C GLN A 28 10.67 10.50 -1.69
N LYS A 29 10.08 9.72 -2.61
CA LYS A 29 8.63 9.69 -2.81
C LYS A 29 7.91 9.12 -1.58
N ALA A 30 8.40 8.00 -1.03
CA ALA A 30 7.82 7.41 0.18
C ALA A 30 7.83 8.40 1.35
N PHE A 31 8.95 9.11 1.56
CA PHE A 31 9.06 10.07 2.66
C PHE A 31 8.13 11.28 2.47
N MET A 32 8.16 11.90 1.29
CA MET A 32 7.42 13.14 1.03
C MET A 32 5.91 12.90 0.95
N GLU A 33 5.47 11.81 0.32
CA GLU A 33 4.04 11.59 0.09
C GLU A 33 3.38 10.79 1.20
N VAL A 34 4.07 9.86 1.88
CA VAL A 34 3.43 8.91 2.79
C VAL A 34 3.88 9.07 4.24
N LEU A 35 5.19 9.15 4.50
CA LEU A 35 5.74 8.98 5.85
C LEU A 35 5.86 10.29 6.66
N SER A 36 6.25 11.40 6.03
CA SER A 36 6.63 12.63 6.75
C SER A 36 5.46 13.38 7.40
N GLN A 37 4.29 13.36 6.76
CA GLN A 37 3.10 14.08 7.23
C GLN A 37 1.98 13.15 7.74
N GLY A 38 2.14 11.84 7.59
CA GLY A 38 1.12 10.85 7.99
C GLY A 38 -0.22 11.04 7.25
N THR A 39 -0.16 11.48 5.99
CA THR A 39 -1.33 11.87 5.22
C THR A 39 -2.31 10.71 5.04
N ARG A 40 -3.59 11.05 5.13
CA ARG A 40 -4.72 10.14 5.00
C ARG A 40 -5.39 10.33 3.64
N PHE A 41 -5.41 9.28 2.84
CA PHE A 41 -5.92 9.29 1.49
C PHE A 41 -7.33 8.70 1.39
N LYS A 42 -8.14 9.28 0.50
CA LYS A 42 -9.34 8.62 -0.04
C LYS A 42 -8.91 7.50 -1.02
N PRO A 43 -9.73 6.46 -1.24
CA PRO A 43 -9.35 5.32 -2.07
C PRO A 43 -8.84 5.69 -3.47
N GLY A 44 -9.50 6.64 -4.15
CA GLY A 44 -9.05 7.13 -5.46
C GLY A 44 -7.62 7.68 -5.46
N LYS A 45 -7.29 8.53 -4.49
CA LYS A 45 -5.94 9.08 -4.37
C LYS A 45 -4.92 8.03 -3.93
N ALA A 46 -5.31 7.11 -3.04
CA ALA A 46 -4.45 6.00 -2.64
C ALA A 46 -4.08 5.11 -3.83
N LYS A 47 -5.03 4.88 -4.75
CA LYS A 47 -4.76 4.20 -6.02
C LYS A 47 -3.85 4.99 -6.93
N GLU A 48 -4.12 6.28 -7.12
CA GLU A 48 -3.31 7.17 -7.97
C GLU A 48 -1.83 7.19 -7.58
N ILE A 49 -1.52 7.20 -6.28
CA ILE A 49 -0.12 7.22 -5.79
C ILE A 49 0.53 5.83 -5.72
N GLY A 50 -0.25 4.76 -5.90
CA GLY A 50 0.22 3.36 -5.89
C GLY A 50 0.22 2.68 -4.52
N LEU A 51 -0.51 3.20 -3.53
CA LEU A 51 -0.74 2.50 -2.25
C LEU A 51 -1.86 1.44 -2.34
N VAL A 52 -2.70 1.51 -3.37
CA VAL A 52 -3.79 0.57 -3.67
C VAL A 52 -3.72 0.25 -5.16
N ASP A 53 -3.84 -1.02 -5.53
CA ASP A 53 -3.76 -1.42 -6.94
C ASP A 53 -5.08 -1.22 -7.69
N GLU A 54 -6.20 -1.59 -7.08
CA GLU A 54 -7.51 -1.61 -7.72
C GLU A 54 -8.63 -1.14 -6.78
N LEU A 55 -9.73 -0.64 -7.36
CA LEU A 55 -10.93 -0.22 -6.65
C LEU A 55 -12.14 -0.95 -7.23
N VAL A 56 -13.05 -1.35 -6.36
CA VAL A 56 -14.37 -1.91 -6.69
C VAL A 56 -15.47 -0.95 -6.29
N SER A 57 -16.69 -1.17 -6.79
CA SER A 57 -17.80 -0.23 -6.60
C SER A 57 -18.52 -0.41 -5.26
N SER A 58 -18.43 -1.60 -4.67
CA SER A 58 -19.07 -1.93 -3.39
C SER A 58 -18.18 -2.83 -2.52
N VAL A 59 -18.50 -2.89 -1.23
CA VAL A 59 -17.78 -3.74 -0.26
C VAL A 59 -17.98 -5.22 -0.57
N ASP A 60 -19.16 -5.60 -1.06
CA ASP A 60 -19.51 -6.99 -1.37
C ASP A 60 -18.68 -7.57 -2.53
N GLU A 61 -18.13 -6.70 -3.38
CA GLU A 61 -17.26 -7.08 -4.50
C GLU A 61 -15.80 -7.36 -4.09
N LEU A 62 -15.36 -6.93 -2.89
CA LEU A 62 -13.94 -7.02 -2.48
C LEU A 62 -13.42 -8.46 -2.49
N ILE A 63 -14.13 -9.38 -1.81
CA ILE A 63 -13.70 -10.78 -1.69
C ILE A 63 -13.80 -11.53 -3.02
N PRO A 64 -14.91 -11.42 -3.80
CA PRO A 64 -14.97 -11.98 -5.15
C PRO A 64 -13.83 -11.50 -6.05
N ALA A 65 -13.56 -10.19 -6.09
CA ALA A 65 -12.51 -9.60 -6.91
C ALA A 65 -11.11 -10.09 -6.49
N ALA A 66 -10.81 -10.10 -5.18
CA ALA A 66 -9.53 -10.59 -4.67
C ALA A 66 -9.29 -12.07 -5.03
N LYS A 67 -10.31 -12.93 -4.89
CA LYS A 67 -10.22 -14.35 -5.29
C LYS A 67 -10.02 -14.52 -6.79
N ALA A 68 -10.73 -13.74 -7.61
CA ALA A 68 -10.56 -13.73 -9.05
C ALA A 68 -9.15 -13.30 -9.45
N TRP A 69 -8.60 -12.26 -8.80
CA TRP A 69 -7.25 -11.79 -9.02
C TRP A 69 -6.20 -12.85 -8.67
N ILE A 70 -6.33 -13.52 -7.51
CA ILE A 70 -5.41 -14.62 -7.13
C ILE A 70 -5.46 -15.75 -8.16
N LYS A 71 -6.66 -16.16 -8.58
CA LYS A 71 -6.84 -17.21 -9.59
C LYS A 71 -6.22 -16.84 -10.93
N ALA A 72 -6.28 -15.57 -11.32
CA ALA A 72 -5.72 -15.08 -12.58
C ALA A 72 -4.19 -14.87 -12.52
N ASN A 73 -3.61 -14.73 -11.33
CA ASN A 73 -2.19 -14.40 -11.12
C ASN A 73 -1.48 -15.43 -10.21
N PRO A 74 -1.36 -16.71 -10.61
CA PRO A 74 -0.80 -17.77 -9.76
C PRO A 74 0.66 -17.51 -9.34
N GLU A 75 1.43 -16.81 -10.17
CA GLU A 75 2.85 -16.51 -9.92
C GLU A 75 3.07 -15.24 -9.10
N ALA A 76 2.03 -14.43 -8.83
CA ALA A 76 2.15 -13.13 -8.16
C ALA A 76 2.17 -13.24 -6.62
N HIS A 77 2.50 -14.40 -6.07
CA HIS A 77 2.49 -14.66 -4.63
C HIS A 77 3.73 -14.11 -3.91
N THR A 78 4.79 -13.76 -4.64
CA THR A 78 6.04 -13.25 -4.06
C THR A 78 6.15 -11.74 -4.27
N GLN A 79 6.26 -10.99 -3.18
CA GLN A 79 6.48 -9.54 -3.24
C GLN A 79 7.93 -9.21 -3.56
N PRO A 80 8.24 -8.03 -4.12
CA PRO A 80 9.61 -7.64 -4.47
C PRO A 80 10.61 -7.69 -3.30
N TRP A 81 10.16 -7.47 -2.06
CA TRP A 81 10.99 -7.55 -0.85
C TRP A 81 11.09 -8.96 -0.25
N ASP A 82 10.31 -9.92 -0.73
CA ASP A 82 10.34 -11.33 -0.31
C ASP A 82 11.14 -12.21 -1.29
N VAL A 83 11.59 -11.66 -2.43
CA VAL A 83 12.46 -12.38 -3.38
C VAL A 83 13.84 -12.60 -2.74
N LYS A 84 14.26 -13.86 -2.68
CA LYS A 84 15.59 -14.24 -2.19
C LYS A 84 16.66 -13.77 -3.19
N GLY A 85 17.67 -13.07 -2.69
CA GLY A 85 18.86 -12.65 -3.45
C GLY A 85 19.84 -13.79 -3.69
#